data_AF-A0A428TFW2-F1
#
_entry.id   AF-A0A428TFW2-F1
#
_cell.length_a   1.000
_cell.length_b   1.000
_cell.length_c   1.000
_cell.angle_alpha   90.00
_cell.angle_beta   90.00
_cell.angle_gamma   90.00
#
_symmetry.space_group_name_H-M   'P 1'
#
loop_
_entity.id
_entity.type
_entity.pdbx_description
1 polymer ?
#
loop_
_entity_poly.entity_id
_entity_poly.type
_entity_poly.pdbx_seq_one_letter_code
_entity_poly.pdbx_strand_id
1 'polypeptide(L)'
;MASSKRSASPLEGAVIKSTMKPSSRSSDSTADPTEEPAEMPVRIIVSARSGSKAKRNDPASNQNLGRRGNQAKSQTRIASSEDQADPQHSGTSNEDSKLDEETRALSSLAGLPFHDDFAHVKWLEQIDGLAFANSNWIGYCEAKLIRRLQIHHKFWTAMEALTRGTSELAFELFDRYGRLRKEFQEHRRNKGTGAWRSELDSEDILLIEYIRIEPGHLRQKIGTQIINAILNKARQKSTKFFALAKPRYIMQEELTEVSRPHQMVLATEAAEQFFRSMGFRRVGMSDWFAFTDDPSHPSKKLKTSQELYKHRIQPLRFSVAMFFARLRAPEMVDDECVRLMQTEMRRRMENEPGTPVDDDWNTALHLFALRNWPKSIAYASREWYELTRSRNRAGHTPLEALQNQMEKSRTTRTEGTKTHAVSDDFRGFTPEQIESLAVLQGVTICDLDKVSKDIISRVFTTPKNEFQRIPGASEIQTTLRLKYGCTCGQCLGGFLSPRMQYALRREGYWQMRALKTKINHGPTWLEHHKSELERVSPRTREIMENYKFIREGFVNLSKHLTTCIDQDRIPDKKNILEICNGSGIVAEPKQKMVME
;
A
#
# COMPACT_ATOMS: atom_id res chain seq x y z
N MET A 1 -68.36 3.35 19.94
CA MET A 1 -69.52 2.44 20.18
C MET A 1 -68.99 1.01 20.27
N ALA A 2 -69.56 0.17 21.16
CA ALA A 2 -69.19 -1.24 21.46
C ALA A 2 -67.70 -1.48 21.87
N SER A 3 -67.35 -1.82 23.12
CA SER A 3 -67.62 -3.10 23.86
C SER A 3 -66.84 -4.27 23.25
N SER A 4 -66.07 -5.15 23.92
CA SER A 4 -65.76 -5.50 25.35
C SER A 4 -64.39 -6.24 25.37
N LYS A 5 -63.66 -6.60 26.44
CA LYS A 5 -63.70 -6.53 27.94
C LYS A 5 -62.22 -6.63 28.44
N ARG A 6 -61.81 -6.16 29.62
CA ARG A 6 -61.66 -6.87 30.94
C ARG A 6 -61.15 -8.34 30.85
N SER A 7 -60.23 -8.84 31.69
CA SER A 7 -59.47 -8.29 32.84
C SER A 7 -58.53 -9.37 33.44
N ALA A 8 -57.72 -8.99 34.45
CA ALA A 8 -57.11 -9.82 35.51
C ALA A 8 -55.69 -10.41 35.30
N SER A 9 -54.74 -9.82 36.05
CA SER A 9 -53.52 -10.40 36.63
C SER A 9 -53.86 -11.27 37.87
N PRO A 10 -52.92 -11.70 38.74
CA PRO A 10 -51.54 -12.21 38.57
C PRO A 10 -51.39 -13.60 39.27
N LEU A 11 -50.18 -14.19 39.38
CA LEU A 11 -49.67 -14.88 40.60
C LEU A 11 -48.26 -15.50 40.45
N GLU A 12 -47.70 -15.94 41.58
CA GLU A 12 -46.29 -16.28 41.84
C GLU A 12 -45.97 -17.79 41.84
N GLY A 13 -44.67 -18.13 41.93
CA GLY A 13 -44.18 -19.46 42.37
C GLY A 13 -43.85 -20.45 41.24
N ALA A 14 -42.96 -21.45 41.43
CA ALA A 14 -42.06 -21.73 42.56
C ALA A 14 -40.88 -22.63 42.11
N VAL A 15 -39.88 -22.79 42.98
CA VAL A 15 -38.68 -23.64 42.79
C VAL A 15 -39.01 -25.13 42.92
N ILE A 16 -38.54 -25.98 42.00
CA ILE A 16 -38.38 -27.42 42.24
C ILE A 16 -37.02 -27.92 41.74
N LYS A 17 -36.23 -28.50 42.65
CA LYS A 17 -35.08 -29.37 42.32
C LYS A 17 -35.60 -30.79 42.04
N SER A 18 -34.99 -31.51 41.10
CA SER A 18 -35.18 -32.96 40.97
C SER A 18 -33.84 -33.69 40.89
N THR A 19 -33.64 -34.60 41.84
CA THR A 19 -32.51 -35.54 41.91
C THR A 19 -33.07 -36.96 41.82
N MET A 20 -32.63 -37.77 40.86
CA MET A 20 -32.67 -39.25 40.99
C MET A 20 -31.55 -39.95 40.22
N LYS A 21 -30.76 -40.73 40.98
CA LYS A 21 -30.14 -42.02 40.59
C LYS A 21 -31.25 -43.10 40.64
N PRO A 22 -31.15 -44.29 39.97
CA PRO A 22 -30.04 -45.26 40.03
C PRO A 22 -29.69 -45.84 38.62
N SER A 23 -28.97 -46.94 38.36
CA SER A 23 -28.51 -48.08 39.18
C SER A 23 -27.18 -48.66 38.64
N SER A 24 -26.46 -49.37 39.50
CA SER A 24 -25.28 -50.18 39.18
C SER A 24 -25.62 -51.51 38.50
N ARG A 25 -24.66 -52.04 37.72
CA ARG A 25 -24.35 -53.48 37.66
C ARG A 25 -22.87 -53.67 37.32
N SER A 26 -22.28 -54.71 37.89
CA SER A 26 -20.84 -54.98 37.94
C SER A 26 -20.40 -56.08 36.96
N SER A 27 -19.15 -56.03 36.52
CA SER A 27 -18.29 -57.23 36.37
C SER A 27 -16.83 -56.81 36.14
N ASP A 28 -15.91 -57.49 36.81
CA ASP A 28 -14.46 -57.27 36.71
C ASP A 28 -13.89 -57.60 35.33
N SER A 29 -12.84 -56.88 34.94
CA SER A 29 -11.61 -57.53 34.46
C SER A 29 -10.40 -56.60 34.63
N THR A 30 -9.35 -57.13 35.24
CA THR A 30 -8.06 -56.47 35.46
C THR A 30 -7.13 -56.68 34.27
N ALA A 31 -6.62 -55.60 33.68
CA ALA A 31 -5.43 -55.60 32.82
C ALA A 31 -4.75 -54.22 32.84
N ASP A 32 -3.43 -54.21 32.66
CA ASP A 32 -2.43 -53.18 32.97
C ASP A 32 -2.71 -51.67 32.71
N PRO A 33 -2.06 -50.77 33.48
CA PRO A 33 -1.85 -49.38 33.10
C PRO A 33 -0.60 -49.20 32.20
N THR A 34 -0.42 -47.98 31.68
CA THR A 34 0.83 -47.46 31.06
C THR A 34 1.18 -47.98 29.66
N GLU A 35 0.42 -47.53 28.66
CA GLU A 35 1.05 -46.92 27.48
C GLU A 35 0.71 -45.43 27.46
N GLU A 36 1.69 -44.57 27.76
CA GLU A 36 1.63 -43.19 27.30
C GLU A 36 1.68 -43.22 25.77
N PRO A 37 0.76 -42.54 25.05
CA PRO A 37 0.82 -42.51 23.59
C PRO A 37 2.10 -41.76 23.19
N ALA A 38 3.07 -42.50 22.63
CA ALA A 38 4.34 -41.93 22.20
C ALA A 38 4.08 -40.72 21.28
N GLU A 39 4.56 -39.53 21.68
CA GLU A 39 4.44 -38.30 20.89
C GLU A 39 5.20 -38.49 19.56
N MET A 40 4.49 -38.92 18.52
CA MET A 40 5.07 -39.03 17.18
C MET A 40 5.48 -37.62 16.69
N PRO A 41 6.72 -37.46 16.20
CA PRO A 41 7.26 -36.13 15.90
C PRO A 41 6.52 -35.48 14.73
N VAL A 42 6.04 -34.26 14.94
CA VAL A 42 5.45 -33.43 13.88
C VAL A 42 6.49 -33.14 12.81
N ARG A 43 6.23 -33.60 11.58
CA ARG A 43 7.11 -33.34 10.42
C ARG A 43 6.68 -32.05 9.73
N ILE A 44 7.62 -31.15 9.49
CA ILE A 44 7.38 -29.90 8.74
C ILE A 44 8.12 -29.97 7.41
N ILE A 45 7.40 -29.64 6.34
CA ILE A 45 7.91 -29.57 4.97
C ILE A 45 7.70 -28.15 4.47
N VAL A 46 8.74 -27.54 3.91
CA VAL A 46 8.66 -26.19 3.31
C VAL A 46 9.17 -26.24 1.87
N SER A 47 8.25 -26.00 0.93
CA SER A 47 8.54 -25.96 -0.50
C SER A 47 8.40 -24.55 -1.05
N ALA A 48 9.14 -24.28 -2.13
CA ALA A 48 8.93 -23.11 -2.98
C ALA A 48 8.35 -23.63 -4.29
N ARG A 49 7.11 -23.25 -4.65
CA ARG A 49 6.35 -23.93 -5.71
C ARG A 49 6.96 -23.84 -7.10
N SER A 50 7.76 -22.80 -7.34
CA SER A 50 8.46 -22.60 -8.61
C SER A 50 9.97 -22.70 -8.44
N GLY A 51 10.61 -23.35 -9.41
CA GLY A 51 12.03 -23.17 -9.74
C GLY A 51 12.29 -21.77 -10.34
N SER A 52 11.90 -20.73 -9.60
CA SER A 52 11.69 -19.37 -10.10
C SER A 52 12.94 -18.81 -10.79
N LYS A 53 12.71 -18.10 -11.90
CA LYS A 53 13.76 -17.36 -12.64
C LYS A 53 14.36 -16.21 -11.82
N ALA A 54 13.91 -16.01 -10.58
CA ALA A 54 14.57 -15.22 -9.54
C ALA A 54 15.97 -15.73 -9.09
N LYS A 55 16.43 -16.90 -9.59
CA LYS A 55 17.78 -17.50 -9.39
C LYS A 55 19.00 -16.58 -9.59
N ARG A 56 18.82 -15.31 -10.00
CA ARG A 56 19.87 -14.31 -10.17
C ARG A 56 20.40 -13.70 -8.85
N ASN A 57 19.65 -13.86 -7.74
CA ASN A 57 20.06 -13.42 -6.38
C ASN A 57 20.36 -14.59 -5.43
N ASP A 58 20.46 -15.82 -5.95
CA ASP A 58 20.83 -17.00 -5.18
C ASP A 58 22.31 -16.90 -4.74
N PRO A 59 22.64 -16.96 -3.44
CA PRO A 59 24.03 -16.92 -2.96
C PRO A 59 24.93 -17.98 -3.59
N ALA A 60 24.40 -19.17 -3.90
CA ALA A 60 25.14 -20.25 -4.55
C ALA A 60 25.51 -19.93 -6.00
N SER A 61 24.69 -19.13 -6.70
CA SER A 61 24.94 -18.69 -8.07
C SER A 61 26.13 -17.73 -8.17
N ASN A 62 26.29 -16.84 -7.17
CA ASN A 62 27.37 -15.86 -7.14
C ASN A 62 28.76 -16.44 -6.82
N GLN A 63 28.85 -17.56 -6.10
CA GLN A 63 30.15 -18.22 -5.85
C GLN A 63 30.79 -18.76 -7.14
N ASN A 64 29.99 -19.19 -8.12
CA ASN A 64 30.49 -19.75 -9.37
C ASN A 64 30.98 -18.71 -10.39
N LEU A 65 30.58 -17.43 -10.25
CA LEU A 65 31.10 -16.34 -11.08
C LEU A 65 32.53 -15.94 -10.69
N GLY A 66 32.90 -16.07 -9.42
CA GLY A 66 34.25 -15.77 -8.92
C GLY A 66 35.35 -16.68 -9.47
N ARG A 67 35.03 -17.93 -9.85
CA ARG A 67 36.02 -18.89 -10.39
C ARG A 67 36.29 -18.76 -11.90
N ARG A 68 35.34 -18.24 -12.70
CA ARG A 68 35.55 -18.08 -14.15
C ARG A 68 36.46 -16.90 -14.52
N GLY A 69 36.69 -15.94 -13.62
CA GLY A 69 37.56 -14.79 -13.87
C GLY A 69 39.06 -15.11 -14.01
N ASN A 70 39.53 -16.23 -13.45
CA ASN A 70 40.96 -16.54 -13.34
C ASN A 70 41.51 -17.52 -14.40
N GLN A 71 40.67 -18.09 -15.27
CA GLN A 71 41.13 -18.93 -16.40
C GLN A 71 41.22 -18.16 -17.73
N ALA A 72 40.62 -16.97 -17.84
CA ALA A 72 40.59 -16.18 -19.08
C ALA A 72 41.87 -15.35 -19.37
N LYS A 73 43.00 -15.64 -18.70
CA LYS A 73 44.27 -14.89 -18.86
C LYS A 73 45.49 -15.73 -19.27
N SER A 74 45.32 -17.02 -19.55
CA SER A 74 46.38 -17.87 -20.10
C SER A 74 45.86 -18.82 -21.17
N GLN A 75 45.67 -18.31 -22.38
CA GLN A 75 46.02 -19.00 -23.64
C GLN A 75 45.73 -18.08 -24.84
N THR A 76 46.78 -17.73 -25.58
CA THR A 76 46.70 -17.07 -26.89
C THR A 76 47.90 -17.55 -27.69
N ARG A 77 47.69 -17.97 -28.95
CA ARG A 77 48.59 -18.83 -29.78
C ARG A 77 48.55 -20.30 -29.27
N ILE A 78 48.49 -21.36 -30.09
CA ILE A 78 48.91 -21.60 -31.50
C ILE A 78 47.78 -22.33 -32.28
N ALA A 79 47.94 -22.56 -33.59
CA ALA A 79 46.91 -23.01 -34.54
C ALA A 79 46.93 -24.53 -34.91
N SER A 80 45.98 -24.88 -35.80
CA SER A 80 45.88 -26.02 -36.74
C SER A 80 45.39 -27.43 -36.31
N SER A 81 44.38 -27.87 -37.08
CA SER A 81 44.03 -29.22 -37.59
C SER A 81 43.50 -30.38 -36.71
N GLU A 82 42.36 -30.89 -37.20
CA GLU A 82 41.93 -32.31 -37.30
C GLU A 82 41.39 -33.09 -36.07
N ASP A 83 40.09 -33.38 -36.19
CA ASP A 83 39.41 -34.69 -36.02
C ASP A 83 39.32 -35.48 -34.70
N GLN A 84 38.19 -36.19 -34.63
CA GLN A 84 37.76 -37.29 -33.73
C GLN A 84 37.22 -36.99 -32.32
N ALA A 85 35.93 -37.33 -32.20
CA ALA A 85 35.30 -38.21 -31.22
C ALA A 85 35.12 -37.80 -29.74
N ASP A 86 33.86 -37.93 -29.32
CA ASP A 86 33.33 -38.12 -27.96
C ASP A 86 34.17 -39.12 -27.11
N PRO A 87 34.22 -38.98 -25.76
CA PRO A 87 33.03 -39.37 -25.00
C PRO A 87 32.64 -38.50 -23.78
N GLN A 88 31.34 -38.63 -23.50
CA GLN A 88 30.59 -38.19 -22.32
C GLN A 88 31.29 -38.41 -20.98
N HIS A 89 31.27 -37.39 -20.11
CA HIS A 89 31.33 -37.56 -18.66
C HIS A 89 30.17 -36.82 -17.98
N SER A 90 29.18 -37.58 -17.53
CA SER A 90 28.08 -37.11 -16.69
C SER A 90 28.53 -37.00 -15.22
N GLY A 91 28.45 -35.80 -14.67
CA GLY A 91 28.82 -35.49 -13.28
C GLY A 91 27.79 -34.58 -12.61
N THR A 92 26.52 -34.98 -12.63
CA THR A 92 25.43 -34.24 -11.97
C THR A 92 25.47 -34.45 -10.45
N SER A 93 25.61 -33.36 -9.70
CA SER A 93 25.65 -33.33 -8.23
C SER A 93 24.31 -33.70 -7.58
N ASN A 94 24.37 -34.50 -6.51
CA ASN A 94 23.24 -35.06 -5.76
C ASN A 94 22.29 -34.07 -5.02
N GLU A 95 22.34 -32.76 -5.30
CA GLU A 95 21.45 -31.78 -4.65
C GLU A 95 20.13 -31.56 -5.40
N ASP A 96 20.13 -31.60 -6.75
CA ASP A 96 18.92 -31.41 -7.54
C ASP A 96 17.90 -32.56 -7.35
N SER A 97 18.37 -33.80 -7.13
CA SER A 97 17.51 -34.98 -6.95
C SER A 97 16.65 -34.92 -5.69
N LYS A 98 17.13 -34.26 -4.62
CA LYS A 98 16.43 -34.14 -3.34
C LYS A 98 15.32 -33.09 -3.38
N LEU A 99 15.50 -32.04 -4.18
CA LEU A 99 14.49 -30.99 -4.39
C LEU A 99 13.27 -31.54 -5.16
N ASP A 100 13.52 -32.40 -6.16
CA ASP A 100 12.47 -33.05 -6.93
C ASP A 100 11.67 -34.08 -6.10
N GLU A 101 12.31 -34.71 -5.10
CA GLU A 101 11.66 -35.70 -4.23
C GLU A 101 10.74 -35.05 -3.18
N GLU A 102 11.16 -33.95 -2.55
CA GLU A 102 10.27 -33.13 -1.69
C GLU A 102 9.08 -32.58 -2.46
N THR A 103 9.29 -32.16 -3.71
CA THR A 103 8.22 -31.62 -4.56
C THR A 103 7.24 -32.72 -5.00
N ARG A 104 7.73 -33.90 -5.38
CA ARG A 104 6.87 -35.06 -5.73
C ARG A 104 6.00 -35.53 -4.55
N ALA A 105 6.56 -35.60 -3.34
CA ALA A 105 5.83 -36.01 -2.14
C ALA A 105 4.65 -35.07 -1.81
N LEU A 106 4.77 -33.79 -2.15
CA LEU A 106 3.69 -32.81 -1.99
C LEU A 106 2.62 -32.96 -3.07
N SER A 107 3.01 -33.12 -4.35
CA SER A 107 2.06 -33.32 -5.45
C SER A 107 1.18 -34.57 -5.31
N SER A 108 1.60 -35.59 -4.55
CA SER A 108 0.81 -36.80 -4.26
C SER A 108 -0.25 -36.64 -3.17
N LEU A 109 -0.28 -35.52 -2.42
CA LEU A 109 -1.24 -35.31 -1.33
C LEU A 109 -2.55 -34.70 -1.86
N ALA A 110 -3.53 -35.57 -2.11
CA ALA A 110 -4.86 -35.18 -2.57
C ALA A 110 -5.55 -34.19 -1.60
N GLY A 111 -6.11 -33.11 -2.15
CA GLY A 111 -6.92 -32.13 -1.42
C GLY A 111 -6.21 -30.82 -1.02
N LEU A 112 -4.91 -30.67 -1.28
CA LEU A 112 -4.19 -29.41 -1.08
C LEU A 112 -4.10 -28.59 -2.39
N PRO A 113 -4.24 -27.25 -2.36
CA PRO A 113 -4.27 -26.42 -3.55
C PRO A 113 -2.85 -26.16 -4.08
N PHE A 114 -2.25 -27.14 -4.75
CA PHE A 114 -0.84 -27.09 -5.22
C PHE A 114 -0.59 -26.43 -6.59
N HIS A 115 -1.59 -25.78 -7.19
CA HIS A 115 -1.37 -24.99 -8.41
C HIS A 115 -0.52 -23.74 -8.09
N ASP A 116 0.55 -23.47 -8.83
CA ASP A 116 1.30 -22.20 -8.73
C ASP A 116 0.70 -21.20 -9.72
N ASP A 117 -0.37 -20.54 -9.29
CA ASP A 117 -1.03 -19.45 -10.04
C ASP A 117 -0.05 -18.34 -10.42
N PHE A 118 1.07 -18.20 -9.70
CA PHE A 118 2.06 -17.15 -9.86
C PHE A 118 3.33 -17.58 -10.60
N ALA A 119 3.39 -18.79 -11.16
CA ALA A 119 4.56 -19.29 -11.91
C ALA A 119 5.00 -18.37 -13.09
N HIS A 120 4.07 -17.57 -13.61
CA HIS A 120 4.31 -16.58 -14.66
C HIS A 120 4.92 -15.26 -14.14
N VAL A 121 4.90 -15.01 -12.82
CA VAL A 121 5.28 -13.77 -12.14
C VAL A 121 6.76 -13.80 -11.73
N LYS A 122 7.65 -13.41 -12.66
CA LYS A 122 9.13 -13.49 -12.49
C LYS A 122 9.73 -12.85 -11.22
N TRP A 123 9.02 -11.91 -10.60
CA TRP A 123 9.46 -11.15 -9.42
C TRP A 123 8.85 -11.67 -8.10
N LEU A 124 8.05 -12.73 -8.14
CA LEU A 124 7.44 -13.36 -6.97
C LEU A 124 7.84 -14.85 -6.91
N GLU A 125 7.90 -15.38 -5.70
CA GLU A 125 8.15 -16.79 -5.43
C GLU A 125 7.27 -17.22 -4.25
N GLN A 126 6.33 -18.15 -4.49
CA GLN A 126 5.48 -18.68 -3.43
C GLN A 126 6.24 -19.73 -2.60
N ILE A 127 6.13 -19.61 -1.27
CA ILE A 127 6.73 -20.50 -0.29
C ILE A 127 5.62 -20.99 0.64
N ASP A 128 5.42 -22.30 0.71
CA ASP A 128 4.41 -22.91 1.57
C ASP A 128 5.06 -23.75 2.65
N GLY A 129 4.53 -23.67 3.85
CA GLY A 129 4.90 -24.54 4.96
C GLY A 129 3.73 -25.43 5.36
N LEU A 130 3.96 -26.73 5.37
CA LEU A 130 3.01 -27.76 5.77
C LEU A 130 3.53 -28.51 6.99
N ALA A 131 2.67 -28.77 7.96
CA ALA A 131 2.96 -29.62 9.11
C ALA A 131 2.11 -30.89 9.04
N PHE A 132 2.71 -32.03 9.35
CA PHE A 132 2.07 -33.34 9.33
C PHE A 132 2.24 -34.07 10.66
N ALA A 133 1.19 -34.75 11.10
CA ALA A 133 1.26 -35.83 12.10
C ALA A 133 0.45 -37.02 11.58
N ASN A 134 0.96 -38.23 11.77
CA ASN A 134 0.33 -39.49 11.33
C ASN A 134 -0.11 -39.45 9.85
N SER A 135 0.74 -38.89 8.99
CA SER A 135 0.51 -38.63 7.54
C SER A 135 -0.65 -37.69 7.19
N ASN A 136 -1.39 -37.17 8.17
CA ASN A 136 -2.39 -36.13 7.97
C ASN A 136 -1.75 -34.75 8.10
N TRP A 137 -2.17 -33.79 7.26
CA TRP A 137 -1.76 -32.41 7.44
C TRP A 137 -2.51 -31.79 8.63
N ILE A 138 -1.78 -31.11 9.51
CA ILE A 138 -2.29 -30.49 10.75
C ILE A 138 -2.03 -28.99 10.81
N GLY A 139 -1.32 -28.46 9.81
CA GLY A 139 -1.07 -27.03 9.66
C GLY A 139 -0.60 -26.67 8.25
N TYR A 140 -0.96 -25.48 7.81
CA TYR A 140 -0.60 -24.89 6.52
C TYR A 140 -0.28 -23.40 6.70
N CYS A 141 0.73 -22.91 5.99
CA CYS A 141 1.04 -21.50 5.90
C CYS A 141 1.44 -21.13 4.48
N GLU A 142 0.93 -20.00 4.00
CA GLU A 142 1.19 -19.45 2.68
C GLU A 142 2.01 -18.15 2.81
N ALA A 143 3.15 -18.11 2.15
CA ALA A 143 4.02 -16.95 2.10
C ALA A 143 4.48 -16.64 0.66
N LYS A 144 4.83 -15.37 0.42
CA LYS A 144 5.27 -14.88 -0.89
C LYS A 144 6.53 -14.04 -0.75
N LEU A 145 7.63 -14.47 -1.38
CA LEU A 145 8.89 -13.74 -1.45
C LEU A 145 8.89 -12.84 -2.69
N ILE A 146 8.83 -11.53 -2.45
CA ILE A 146 8.58 -10.47 -3.42
C ILE A 146 9.88 -9.69 -3.69
N ARG A 147 10.36 -9.75 -4.93
CA ARG A 147 11.57 -9.08 -5.42
C ARG A 147 11.29 -7.62 -5.79
N ARG A 148 10.89 -6.83 -4.79
CA ARG A 148 10.33 -5.48 -4.96
C ARG A 148 11.11 -4.56 -5.90
N LEU A 149 12.44 -4.59 -5.86
CA LEU A 149 13.27 -3.71 -6.71
C LEU A 149 12.97 -3.88 -8.22
N GLN A 150 12.57 -5.08 -8.65
CA GLN A 150 12.20 -5.37 -10.04
C GLN A 150 10.88 -4.69 -10.47
N ILE A 151 10.02 -4.33 -9.52
CA ILE A 151 8.69 -3.74 -9.76
C ILE A 151 8.51 -2.34 -9.20
N HIS A 152 9.52 -1.74 -8.56
CA HIS A 152 9.41 -0.45 -7.86
C HIS A 152 8.77 0.67 -8.72
N HIS A 153 9.01 0.69 -10.04
CA HIS A 153 8.45 1.71 -10.94
C HIS A 153 6.93 1.59 -11.17
N LYS A 154 6.34 0.43 -10.84
CA LYS A 154 4.92 0.08 -11.03
C LYS A 154 4.35 -0.70 -9.83
N PHE A 155 4.88 -0.43 -8.63
CA PHE A 155 4.75 -1.32 -7.47
C PHE A 155 3.30 -1.63 -7.11
N TRP A 156 2.44 -0.61 -6.99
CA TRP A 156 1.01 -0.80 -6.71
C TRP A 156 0.33 -1.67 -7.79
N THR A 157 0.40 -1.29 -9.06
CA THR A 157 -0.24 -2.03 -10.17
C THR A 157 0.24 -3.48 -10.28
N ALA A 158 1.51 -3.76 -9.93
CA ALA A 158 2.05 -5.11 -9.91
C ALA A 158 1.52 -5.95 -8.73
N MET A 159 1.32 -5.34 -7.56
CA MET A 159 0.84 -6.00 -6.34
C MET A 159 -0.69 -6.11 -6.25
N GLU A 160 -1.40 -5.18 -6.89
CA GLU A 160 -2.86 -5.05 -6.94
C GLU A 160 -3.56 -6.29 -7.49
N ALA A 161 -3.00 -6.88 -8.55
CA ALA A 161 -3.66 -7.90 -9.36
C ALA A 161 -3.48 -9.36 -8.86
N LEU A 162 -2.62 -9.60 -7.86
CA LEU A 162 -2.24 -10.96 -7.46
C LEU A 162 -3.14 -11.55 -6.37
N THR A 163 -3.03 -11.04 -5.14
CA THR A 163 -3.87 -11.48 -4.02
C THR A 163 -4.38 -10.30 -3.20
N ARG A 164 -5.36 -10.58 -2.33
CA ARG A 164 -5.83 -9.60 -1.35
C ARG A 164 -4.70 -9.17 -0.41
N GLY A 165 -3.83 -10.08 0.04
CA GLY A 165 -2.71 -9.76 0.92
C GLY A 165 -1.65 -8.90 0.25
N THR A 166 -1.29 -9.15 -1.01
CA THR A 166 -0.35 -8.28 -1.74
C THR A 166 -0.93 -6.89 -1.98
N SER A 167 -2.22 -6.80 -2.31
CA SER A 167 -2.92 -5.53 -2.50
C SER A 167 -3.04 -4.73 -1.19
N GLU A 168 -3.52 -5.34 -0.10
CA GLU A 168 -3.60 -4.68 1.22
C GLU A 168 -2.20 -4.22 1.68
N LEU A 169 -1.15 -5.03 1.49
CA LEU A 169 0.24 -4.66 1.82
C LEU A 169 0.69 -3.40 1.05
N ALA A 170 0.48 -3.43 -0.27
CA ALA A 170 0.99 -2.40 -1.16
C ALA A 170 0.30 -1.04 -0.94
N PHE A 171 -1.02 -1.04 -0.77
CA PHE A 171 -1.79 0.19 -0.61
C PHE A 171 -1.79 0.74 0.82
N GLU A 172 -1.72 -0.09 1.87
CA GLU A 172 -1.76 0.41 3.25
C GLU A 172 -0.40 0.83 3.80
N LEU A 173 0.68 0.10 3.48
CA LEU A 173 1.99 0.32 4.11
C LEU A 173 2.95 1.14 3.24
N PHE A 174 2.87 0.99 1.92
CA PHE A 174 3.82 1.55 0.96
C PHE A 174 3.20 2.65 0.07
N ASP A 175 4.06 3.47 -0.52
CA ASP A 175 3.73 4.41 -1.58
C ASP A 175 3.69 3.71 -2.97
N ARG A 176 3.33 4.46 -4.03
CA ARG A 176 3.24 3.92 -5.40
C ARG A 176 4.53 3.33 -5.95
N TYR A 177 5.66 3.56 -5.28
CA TYR A 177 6.99 3.08 -5.65
C TYR A 177 7.53 1.99 -4.71
N GLY A 178 6.72 1.53 -3.74
CA GLY A 178 7.11 0.51 -2.79
C GLY A 178 7.94 1.01 -1.61
N ARG A 179 7.97 2.33 -1.34
CA ARG A 179 8.67 2.92 -0.19
C ARG A 179 7.72 3.06 0.99
N LEU A 180 8.19 2.88 2.22
CA LEU A 180 7.37 2.98 3.42
C LEU A 180 6.75 4.39 3.49
N ARG A 181 5.42 4.47 3.65
CA ARG A 181 4.72 5.76 3.69
C ARG A 181 5.33 6.68 4.75
N LYS A 182 5.52 7.96 4.41
CA LYS A 182 6.15 8.98 5.30
C LYS A 182 5.47 9.08 6.66
N GLU A 183 4.17 8.83 6.74
CA GLU A 183 3.43 8.78 8.01
C GLU A 183 4.01 7.77 9.01
N PHE A 184 4.56 6.64 8.55
CA PHE A 184 5.19 5.64 9.41
C PHE A 184 6.69 5.90 9.68
N GLN A 185 7.30 6.86 8.97
CA GLN A 185 8.71 7.25 9.17
C GLN A 185 8.85 8.51 10.05
N GLU A 186 8.12 9.56 9.69
CA GLU A 186 8.37 10.94 10.13
C GLU A 186 7.30 11.46 11.11
N HIS A 187 6.03 11.04 10.94
CA HIS A 187 4.89 11.64 11.66
C HIS A 187 4.99 11.47 13.19
N ARG A 188 4.61 12.52 13.93
CA ARG A 188 4.78 12.61 15.39
C ARG A 188 4.19 11.43 16.17
N ARG A 189 3.06 10.87 15.69
CA ARG A 189 2.37 9.72 16.31
C ARG A 189 2.42 8.46 15.44
N ASN A 190 2.15 8.58 14.14
CA ASN A 190 1.95 7.40 13.26
C ASN A 190 3.23 6.60 13.01
N LYS A 191 4.43 7.17 13.24
CA LYS A 191 5.68 6.38 13.27
C LYS A 191 5.74 5.37 14.43
N GLY A 192 4.80 5.40 15.37
CA GLY A 192 4.72 4.47 16.49
C GLY A 192 6.00 4.50 17.32
N THR A 193 6.64 3.35 17.47
CA THR A 193 7.94 3.23 18.15
C THR A 193 9.12 3.87 17.39
N GLY A 194 8.95 4.20 16.10
CA GLY A 194 10.01 4.74 15.24
C GLY A 194 11.17 3.77 14.97
N ALA A 195 10.96 2.48 15.28
CA ALA A 195 11.91 1.38 15.12
C ALA A 195 11.97 0.83 13.69
N TRP A 196 11.06 1.27 12.81
CA TRP A 196 11.05 0.98 11.38
C TRP A 196 11.02 2.30 10.60
N ARG A 197 11.89 2.47 9.61
CA ARG A 197 12.06 3.66 8.78
C ARG A 197 12.41 3.26 7.32
N SER A 198 13.21 4.07 6.64
CA SER A 198 13.60 3.88 5.23
C SER A 198 14.38 2.61 4.93
N GLU A 199 14.86 1.85 5.92
CA GLU A 199 15.40 0.50 5.69
C GLU A 199 14.34 -0.44 5.10
N LEU A 200 13.06 -0.20 5.38
CA LEU A 200 11.96 -0.90 4.72
C LEU A 200 11.77 -0.49 3.24
N ASP A 201 12.56 0.41 2.63
CA ASP A 201 12.37 0.87 1.24
C ASP A 201 13.08 0.02 0.17
N SER A 202 14.22 -0.62 0.50
CA SER A 202 15.15 -1.18 -0.51
C SER A 202 15.14 -2.70 -0.66
N GLU A 203 14.84 -3.46 0.39
CA GLU A 203 15.05 -4.91 0.41
C GLU A 203 13.90 -5.71 -0.21
N ASP A 204 14.09 -7.03 -0.35
CA ASP A 204 13.01 -7.96 -0.67
C ASP A 204 12.00 -8.05 0.49
N ILE A 205 10.77 -8.47 0.19
CA ILE A 205 9.69 -8.64 1.16
C ILE A 205 9.28 -10.11 1.21
N LEU A 206 9.22 -10.71 2.40
CA LEU A 206 8.56 -11.99 2.63
C LEU A 206 7.18 -11.72 3.25
N LEU A 207 6.13 -11.72 2.46
CA LEU A 207 4.75 -11.58 2.95
C LEU A 207 4.28 -12.93 3.51
N ILE A 208 3.92 -12.99 4.78
CA ILE A 208 3.18 -14.11 5.39
C ILE A 208 1.69 -13.75 5.28
N GLU A 209 0.96 -14.45 4.41
CA GLU A 209 -0.41 -14.07 4.03
C GLU A 209 -1.48 -14.87 4.78
N TYR A 210 -1.27 -16.17 4.96
CA TYR A 210 -2.22 -17.06 5.63
C TYR A 210 -1.50 -18.09 6.48
N ILE A 211 -2.04 -18.39 7.67
CA ILE A 211 -1.62 -19.53 8.49
C ILE A 211 -2.84 -20.16 9.16
N ARG A 212 -2.93 -21.50 9.09
CA ARG A 212 -3.94 -22.33 9.73
C ARG A 212 -3.27 -23.48 10.46
N ILE A 213 -3.73 -23.76 11.67
CA ILE A 213 -3.36 -24.93 12.47
C ILE A 213 -4.67 -25.60 12.88
N GLU A 214 -4.77 -26.92 12.76
CA GLU A 214 -5.98 -27.64 13.13
C GLU A 214 -6.28 -27.53 14.63
N PRO A 215 -7.55 -27.34 15.06
CA PRO A 215 -7.89 -27.00 16.45
C PRO A 215 -7.30 -27.94 17.51
N GLY A 216 -7.28 -29.26 17.24
CA GLY A 216 -6.71 -30.27 18.14
C GLY A 216 -5.19 -30.21 18.33
N HIS A 217 -4.48 -29.45 17.48
CA HIS A 217 -3.02 -29.31 17.50
C HIS A 217 -2.57 -27.88 17.89
N LEU A 218 -3.50 -27.04 18.35
CA LEU A 218 -3.18 -25.70 18.84
C LEU A 218 -2.28 -25.76 20.09
N ARG A 219 -1.54 -24.67 20.33
CA ARG A 219 -0.59 -24.50 21.46
C ARG A 219 0.65 -25.41 21.45
N GLN A 220 0.75 -26.40 20.57
CA GLN A 220 1.93 -27.28 20.38
C GLN A 220 3.10 -26.58 19.62
N LYS A 221 3.16 -25.25 19.60
CA LYS A 221 4.15 -24.41 18.87
C LYS A 221 4.27 -24.66 17.36
N ILE A 222 3.44 -25.51 16.74
CA ILE A 222 3.52 -25.87 15.31
C ILE A 222 3.58 -24.64 14.40
N GLY A 223 2.71 -23.64 14.61
CA GLY A 223 2.75 -22.40 13.82
C GLY A 223 4.09 -21.66 13.91
N THR A 224 4.73 -21.63 15.09
CA THR A 224 6.08 -21.06 15.25
C THR A 224 7.12 -21.85 14.48
N GLN A 225 7.03 -23.17 14.50
CA GLN A 225 7.94 -24.04 13.74
C GLN A 225 7.78 -23.85 12.22
N ILE A 226 6.53 -23.77 11.71
CA ILE A 226 6.23 -23.49 10.30
C ILE A 226 6.82 -22.14 9.88
N ILE A 227 6.55 -21.06 10.62
CA ILE A 227 7.07 -19.72 10.28
C ILE A 227 8.61 -19.69 10.31
N ASN A 228 9.25 -20.34 11.29
CA ASN A 228 10.71 -20.44 11.33
C ASN A 228 11.28 -21.21 10.12
N ALA A 229 10.61 -22.27 9.68
CA ALA A 229 11.02 -23.03 8.51
C ALA A 229 10.83 -22.24 7.20
N ILE A 230 9.75 -21.45 7.08
CA ILE A 230 9.54 -20.50 5.95
C ILE A 230 10.61 -19.41 5.95
N LEU A 231 10.95 -18.82 7.11
CA LEU A 231 12.04 -17.86 7.24
C LEU A 231 13.38 -18.48 6.82
N ASN A 232 13.68 -19.73 7.20
CA ASN A 232 14.86 -20.46 6.74
C ASN A 232 14.88 -20.65 5.21
N LYS A 233 13.75 -21.03 4.59
CA LYS A 233 13.66 -21.15 3.13
C LYS A 233 13.87 -19.80 2.43
N ALA A 234 13.33 -18.72 3.00
CA ALA A 234 13.53 -17.37 2.47
C ALA A 234 15.01 -16.91 2.55
N ARG A 235 15.75 -17.25 3.62
CA ARG A 235 17.20 -16.99 3.75
C ARG A 235 18.04 -17.72 2.69
N GLN A 236 17.63 -18.91 2.28
CA GLN A 236 18.28 -19.62 1.16
C GLN A 236 18.04 -18.95 -0.20
N LYS A 237 16.92 -18.21 -0.33
CA LYS A 237 16.46 -17.60 -1.59
C LYS A 237 16.75 -16.10 -1.70
N SER A 238 17.06 -15.40 -0.60
CA SER A 238 17.39 -13.97 -0.61
C SER A 238 18.46 -13.65 0.42
N THR A 239 19.44 -12.83 0.01
CA THR A 239 20.52 -12.35 0.88
C THR A 239 20.02 -11.45 2.01
N LYS A 240 18.92 -10.70 1.79
CA LYS A 240 18.31 -9.82 2.77
C LYS A 240 16.85 -9.55 2.42
N PHE A 241 15.97 -9.68 3.40
CA PHE A 241 14.55 -9.40 3.27
C PHE A 241 13.98 -8.91 4.60
N PHE A 242 12.79 -8.32 4.56
CA PHE A 242 11.94 -8.14 5.74
C PHE A 242 10.71 -9.02 5.63
N ALA A 243 10.41 -9.77 6.69
CA ALA A 243 9.17 -10.53 6.75
C ALA A 243 8.04 -9.62 7.25
N LEU A 244 6.93 -9.58 6.52
CA LEU A 244 5.77 -8.74 6.81
C LEU A 244 4.53 -9.63 7.00
N ALA A 245 3.76 -9.34 8.03
CA ALA A 245 2.50 -10.02 8.33
C ALA A 245 1.47 -9.01 8.81
N LYS A 246 0.18 -9.30 8.60
CA LYS A 246 -0.93 -8.51 9.13
C LYS A 246 -1.74 -9.38 10.10
N PRO A 247 -1.47 -9.34 11.41
CA PRO A 247 -2.14 -10.21 12.36
C PRO A 247 -3.66 -9.97 12.36
N ARG A 248 -4.39 -10.93 11.81
CA ARG A 248 -5.85 -10.99 11.74
C ARG A 248 -6.27 -12.43 11.91
N TYR A 249 -7.48 -12.64 12.42
CA TYR A 249 -8.07 -13.97 12.55
C TYR A 249 -9.19 -14.15 11.52
N ILE A 250 -9.22 -15.31 10.87
CA ILE A 250 -10.28 -15.71 9.95
C ILE A 250 -11.19 -16.67 10.73
N MET A 251 -12.36 -16.17 11.14
CA MET A 251 -13.38 -16.98 11.83
C MET A 251 -13.96 -18.00 10.85
N GLN A 252 -13.96 -19.28 11.22
CA GLN A 252 -14.63 -20.36 10.47
C GLN A 252 -16.05 -20.67 10.95
N GLU A 253 -16.46 -20.16 12.12
CA GLU A 253 -17.78 -20.42 12.70
C GLU A 253 -18.76 -19.25 12.48
N GLU A 254 -20.03 -19.58 12.30
CA GLU A 254 -21.12 -18.61 12.20
C GLU A 254 -21.47 -18.02 13.57
N LEU A 255 -20.78 -16.93 13.93
CA LEU A 255 -21.05 -16.17 15.14
C LEU A 255 -22.27 -15.25 14.96
N THR A 256 -23.10 -15.15 16.00
CA THR A 256 -24.16 -14.15 16.09
C THR A 256 -23.59 -12.73 16.00
N GLU A 257 -24.34 -11.80 15.41
CA GLU A 257 -23.90 -10.42 15.19
C GLU A 257 -23.46 -9.70 16.47
N VAL A 258 -24.06 -10.08 17.62
CA VAL A 258 -23.75 -9.53 18.95
C VAL A 258 -22.40 -10.02 19.48
N SER A 259 -22.04 -11.30 19.27
CA SER A 259 -20.81 -11.90 19.80
C SER A 259 -19.59 -11.69 18.89
N ARG A 260 -19.83 -11.54 17.58
CA ARG A 260 -18.79 -11.43 16.55
C ARG A 260 -17.75 -10.32 16.81
N PRO A 261 -18.11 -9.08 17.21
CA PRO A 261 -17.11 -8.02 17.42
C PRO A 261 -16.13 -8.35 18.57
N HIS A 262 -16.65 -8.85 19.70
CA HIS A 262 -15.81 -9.14 20.87
C HIS A 262 -14.83 -10.29 20.59
N GLN A 263 -15.30 -11.38 19.97
CA GLN A 263 -14.43 -12.50 19.61
C GLN A 263 -13.39 -12.12 18.55
N MET A 264 -13.73 -11.27 17.57
CA MET A 264 -12.76 -10.76 16.60
C MET A 264 -11.63 -9.96 17.26
N VAL A 265 -11.92 -9.18 18.31
CA VAL A 265 -10.88 -8.47 19.08
C VAL A 265 -9.96 -9.45 19.79
N LEU A 266 -10.50 -10.40 20.57
CA LEU A 266 -9.71 -11.40 21.29
C LEU A 266 -8.83 -12.24 20.36
N ALA A 267 -9.38 -12.67 19.22
CA ALA A 267 -8.64 -13.47 18.25
C ALA A 267 -7.56 -12.66 17.50
N THR A 268 -7.79 -11.36 17.27
CA THR A 268 -6.76 -10.44 16.74
C THR A 268 -5.65 -10.22 17.77
N GLU A 269 -5.98 -10.03 19.04
CA GLU A 269 -4.98 -9.92 20.12
C GLU A 269 -4.13 -11.20 20.25
N ALA A 270 -4.75 -12.38 20.13
CA ALA A 270 -4.03 -13.66 20.12
C ALA A 270 -3.08 -13.78 18.90
N ALA A 271 -3.52 -13.37 17.71
CA ALA A 271 -2.66 -13.33 16.52
C ALA A 271 -1.49 -12.33 16.68
N GLU A 272 -1.72 -11.15 17.25
CA GLU A 272 -0.65 -10.19 17.55
C GLU A 272 0.36 -10.77 18.56
N GLN A 273 -0.11 -11.43 19.62
CA GLN A 273 0.77 -12.08 20.61
C GLN A 273 1.61 -13.18 19.98
N PHE A 274 1.03 -14.02 19.11
CA PHE A 274 1.73 -15.04 18.35
C PHE A 274 2.89 -14.45 17.54
N PHE A 275 2.64 -13.44 16.69
CA PHE A 275 3.71 -12.80 15.90
C PHE A 275 4.76 -12.10 16.79
N ARG A 276 4.35 -11.42 17.87
CA ARG A 276 5.29 -10.80 18.81
C ARG A 276 6.21 -11.80 19.51
N SER A 277 5.71 -13.00 19.81
CA SER A 277 6.51 -14.09 20.41
C SER A 277 7.64 -14.57 19.50
N MET A 278 7.46 -14.47 18.17
CA MET A 278 8.48 -14.77 17.16
C MET A 278 9.39 -13.56 16.83
N GLY A 279 9.28 -12.47 17.60
CA GLY A 279 10.12 -11.29 17.42
C GLY A 279 9.66 -10.32 16.33
N PHE A 280 8.45 -10.49 15.76
CA PHE A 280 7.84 -9.46 14.90
C PHE A 280 7.43 -8.25 15.74
N ARG A 281 7.46 -7.05 15.16
CA ARG A 281 7.15 -5.77 15.81
C ARG A 281 6.33 -4.88 14.87
N ARG A 282 5.43 -4.06 15.40
CA ARG A 282 4.49 -3.25 14.60
C ARG A 282 5.24 -2.19 13.78
N VAL A 283 4.84 -2.00 12.51
CA VAL A 283 5.31 -0.91 11.66
C VAL A 283 4.43 0.32 11.90
N GLY A 284 4.97 1.30 12.61
CA GLY A 284 4.25 2.52 12.97
C GLY A 284 2.98 2.26 13.78
N MET A 285 1.91 2.97 13.46
CA MET A 285 0.54 2.72 13.95
C MET A 285 -0.29 1.80 13.03
N SER A 286 0.31 1.21 11.99
CA SER A 286 -0.43 0.36 11.04
C SER A 286 -0.86 -0.99 11.65
N ASP A 287 -1.71 -1.72 10.93
CA ASP A 287 -2.04 -3.13 11.23
C ASP A 287 -0.87 -4.09 10.94
N TRP A 288 0.20 -3.63 10.29
CA TRP A 288 1.30 -4.47 9.82
C TRP A 288 2.40 -4.66 10.87
N PHE A 289 2.96 -5.86 10.87
CA PHE A 289 4.10 -6.26 11.69
C PHE A 289 5.26 -6.66 10.77
N ALA A 290 6.47 -6.23 11.14
CA ALA A 290 7.71 -6.54 10.45
C ALA A 290 8.65 -7.36 11.33
N PHE A 291 9.49 -8.16 10.67
CA PHE A 291 10.60 -8.90 11.26
C PHE A 291 11.83 -8.77 10.37
N THR A 292 13.00 -8.75 11.01
CA THR A 292 14.32 -8.77 10.40
C THR A 292 15.22 -9.73 11.15
N ASP A 293 16.21 -10.30 10.47
CA ASP A 293 17.21 -11.17 11.11
C ASP A 293 18.30 -10.40 11.85
N ASP A 294 18.45 -9.10 11.60
CA ASP A 294 19.44 -8.26 12.29
C ASP A 294 19.19 -8.26 13.83
N PRO A 295 20.12 -8.81 14.63
CA PRO A 295 19.98 -8.85 16.09
C PRO A 295 20.27 -7.49 16.73
N SER A 296 20.97 -6.59 16.04
CA SER A 296 21.28 -5.25 16.53
C SER A 296 20.12 -4.26 16.36
N HIS A 297 19.17 -4.60 15.49
CA HIS A 297 18.06 -3.76 15.06
C HIS A 297 17.22 -3.21 16.23
N PRO A 298 16.81 -1.92 16.23
CA PRO A 298 16.06 -1.32 17.33
C PRO A 298 14.80 -2.08 17.73
N SER A 299 14.12 -2.73 16.77
CA SER A 299 12.91 -3.52 17.03
C SER A 299 13.13 -4.70 18.00
N LYS A 300 14.35 -5.27 18.06
CA LYS A 300 14.71 -6.36 19.00
C LYS A 300 14.78 -5.88 20.45
N LYS A 301 15.00 -4.58 20.68
CA LYS A 301 15.12 -3.97 22.02
C LYS A 301 13.77 -3.47 22.57
N LEU A 302 12.70 -3.54 21.79
CA LEU A 302 11.35 -3.10 22.19
C LEU A 302 10.72 -4.08 23.19
N LYS A 303 10.25 -3.53 24.33
CA LYS A 303 9.39 -4.24 25.28
C LYS A 303 7.94 -4.21 24.77
N THR A 304 7.18 -5.28 25.00
CA THR A 304 5.77 -5.43 24.54
C THR A 304 4.87 -4.26 24.98
N SER A 305 5.13 -3.68 26.16
CA SER A 305 4.40 -2.50 26.68
C SER A 305 4.63 -1.21 25.89
N GLN A 306 5.75 -1.08 25.17
CA GLN A 306 6.08 0.12 24.38
C GLN A 306 5.36 0.17 23.02
N GLU A 307 4.68 -0.91 22.62
CA GLU A 307 3.91 -1.02 21.38
C GLU A 307 2.38 -0.91 21.61
N LEU A 308 1.93 -0.73 22.85
CA LEU A 308 0.55 -0.90 23.28
C LEU A 308 -0.31 0.36 23.02
N TYR A 309 -0.31 0.83 21.77
CA TYR A 309 -1.00 2.06 21.33
C TYR A 309 -2.45 1.87 20.90
N LYS A 310 -2.88 0.64 20.56
CA LYS A 310 -4.30 0.32 20.43
C LYS A 310 -4.86 0.19 21.85
N HIS A 311 -5.48 1.26 22.34
CA HIS A 311 -6.32 1.20 23.55
C HIS A 311 -7.32 0.04 23.41
N ARG A 312 -7.62 -0.65 24.52
CA ARG A 312 -8.70 -1.64 24.56
C ARG A 312 -9.94 -1.01 23.96
N ILE A 313 -10.53 -1.67 22.96
CA ILE A 313 -11.71 -1.16 22.26
C ILE A 313 -12.86 -1.17 23.26
N GLN A 314 -13.13 -0.01 23.85
CA GLN A 314 -14.42 0.26 24.47
C GLN A 314 -15.31 0.82 23.35
N PRO A 315 -16.38 0.10 22.96
CA PRO A 315 -17.31 0.61 21.96
C PRO A 315 -17.94 1.91 22.46
N LEU A 316 -18.31 2.79 21.53
CA LEU A 316 -18.90 4.06 21.88
C LEU A 316 -20.17 3.86 22.74
N ARG A 317 -20.29 4.62 23.84
CA ARG A 317 -21.50 4.57 24.70
C ARG A 317 -22.74 4.79 23.84
N PHE A 318 -23.74 3.92 23.96
CA PHE A 318 -24.94 3.94 23.12
C PHE A 318 -25.66 5.31 23.09
N SER A 319 -25.73 6.01 24.23
CA SER A 319 -26.31 7.36 24.36
C SER A 319 -25.48 8.48 23.70
N VAL A 320 -24.21 8.23 23.38
CA VAL A 320 -23.35 9.09 22.56
C VAL A 320 -23.56 8.74 21.09
N ALA A 321 -23.49 7.45 20.75
CA ALA A 321 -23.65 6.95 19.38
C ALA A 321 -25.01 7.33 18.75
N MET A 322 -26.10 7.24 19.53
CA MET A 322 -27.45 7.66 19.11
C MET A 322 -27.55 9.18 18.93
N PHE A 323 -26.96 9.97 19.82
CA PHE A 323 -27.00 11.43 19.73
C PHE A 323 -26.31 11.95 18.47
N PHE A 324 -25.16 11.37 18.12
CA PHE A 324 -24.43 11.71 16.90
C PHE A 324 -24.84 10.88 15.67
N ALA A 325 -25.90 10.05 15.75
CA ALA A 325 -26.38 9.27 14.61
C ALA A 325 -26.86 10.19 13.46
N ARG A 326 -27.57 11.29 13.78
CA ARG A 326 -28.07 12.27 12.81
C ARG A 326 -26.96 12.94 12.00
N LEU A 327 -25.77 13.19 12.59
CA LEU A 327 -24.60 13.71 11.85
C LEU A 327 -24.01 12.71 10.85
N ARG A 328 -24.18 11.41 11.10
CA ARG A 328 -23.67 10.31 10.27
C ARG A 328 -24.69 9.87 9.20
N ALA A 329 -25.91 10.40 9.24
CA ALA A 329 -26.97 10.06 8.30
C ALA A 329 -26.63 10.52 6.86
N PRO A 330 -26.86 9.71 5.81
CA PRO A 330 -26.54 10.07 4.43
C PRO A 330 -27.18 11.37 3.97
N GLU A 331 -28.43 11.62 4.36
CA GLU A 331 -29.27 12.76 4.00
C GLU A 331 -28.90 14.08 4.68
N MET A 332 -28.07 14.05 5.73
CA MET A 332 -27.60 15.26 6.41
C MET A 332 -26.76 16.13 5.45
N VAL A 333 -27.02 17.44 5.47
CA VAL A 333 -26.32 18.45 4.65
C VAL A 333 -25.67 19.51 5.52
N ASP A 334 -24.62 20.17 4.99
CA ASP A 334 -23.77 21.10 5.74
C ASP A 334 -24.56 22.25 6.43
N ASP A 335 -25.46 22.92 5.70
CA ASP A 335 -26.30 23.99 6.28
C ASP A 335 -27.26 23.50 7.38
N GLU A 336 -27.73 22.25 7.33
CA GLU A 336 -28.55 21.68 8.40
C GLU A 336 -27.68 21.33 9.61
N CYS A 337 -26.50 20.75 9.38
CA CYS A 337 -25.52 20.48 10.43
C CYS A 337 -25.14 21.75 11.20
N VAL A 338 -24.91 22.88 10.52
CA VAL A 338 -24.67 24.19 11.17
C VAL A 338 -25.86 24.62 12.05
N ARG A 339 -27.10 24.50 11.57
CA ARG A 339 -28.29 24.82 12.40
C ARG A 339 -28.41 23.89 13.62
N LEU A 340 -28.17 22.60 13.43
CA LEU A 340 -28.23 21.58 14.48
C LEU A 340 -27.17 21.82 15.57
N MET A 341 -25.96 22.25 15.17
CA MET A 341 -24.90 22.66 16.08
C MET A 341 -25.25 23.91 16.90
N GLN A 342 -25.94 24.88 16.28
CA GLN A 342 -26.35 26.13 16.94
C GLN A 342 -27.51 25.94 17.93
N THR A 343 -28.32 24.88 17.79
CA THR A 343 -29.53 24.65 18.59
C THR A 343 -29.42 23.41 19.50
N GLU A 344 -29.74 22.23 18.98
CA GLU A 344 -29.91 20.97 19.73
C GLU A 344 -28.58 20.49 20.36
N MET A 345 -27.48 20.63 19.62
CA MET A 345 -26.19 20.06 20.05
C MET A 345 -25.35 20.99 20.91
N ARG A 346 -25.64 22.30 20.86
CA ARG A 346 -24.84 23.37 21.47
C ARG A 346 -24.43 23.07 22.91
N ARG A 347 -25.41 22.84 23.80
CA ARG A 347 -25.19 22.58 25.24
C ARG A 347 -24.27 21.38 25.50
N ARG A 348 -24.34 20.33 24.66
CA ARG A 348 -23.50 19.14 24.84
C ARG A 348 -22.08 19.39 24.36
N MET A 349 -21.95 20.06 23.21
CA MET A 349 -20.66 20.44 22.64
C MET A 349 -19.94 21.51 23.48
N GLU A 350 -20.65 22.37 24.19
CA GLU A 350 -20.07 23.33 25.16
C GLU A 350 -19.48 22.63 26.40
N ASN A 351 -20.04 21.50 26.83
CA ASN A 351 -19.57 20.75 28.01
C ASN A 351 -18.44 19.76 27.71
N GLU A 352 -18.56 19.00 26.61
CA GLU A 352 -17.60 17.96 26.23
C GLU A 352 -17.31 17.98 24.71
N PRO A 353 -16.66 19.03 24.17
CA PRO A 353 -16.48 19.18 22.72
C PRO A 353 -15.72 17.99 22.10
N GLY A 354 -14.71 17.49 22.81
CA GLY A 354 -13.83 16.39 22.40
C GLY A 354 -14.45 15.00 22.40
N THR A 355 -15.76 14.87 22.65
CA THR A 355 -16.47 13.58 22.69
C THR A 355 -16.29 12.80 21.38
N PRO A 356 -15.82 11.54 21.40
CA PRO A 356 -15.83 10.65 20.25
C PRO A 356 -17.24 10.45 19.70
N VAL A 357 -17.40 10.49 18.38
CA VAL A 357 -18.71 10.35 17.70
C VAL A 357 -18.85 9.03 16.93
N ASP A 358 -17.77 8.25 16.82
CA ASP A 358 -17.70 6.91 16.26
C ASP A 358 -16.59 6.05 16.90
N ASP A 359 -16.49 4.78 16.49
CA ASP A 359 -15.49 3.82 16.98
C ASP A 359 -14.06 4.05 16.43
N ASP A 360 -13.91 4.96 15.45
CA ASP A 360 -12.61 5.47 14.98
C ASP A 360 -12.14 6.69 15.79
N TRP A 361 -12.86 7.02 16.86
CA TRP A 361 -12.59 8.14 17.77
C TRP A 361 -12.50 9.48 17.03
N ASN A 362 -13.22 9.62 15.93
CA ASN A 362 -13.41 10.93 15.31
C ASN A 362 -14.17 11.82 16.31
N THR A 363 -13.83 13.11 16.35
CA THR A 363 -14.69 14.14 16.97
C THR A 363 -15.66 14.69 15.93
N ALA A 364 -16.62 15.54 16.32
CA ALA A 364 -17.52 16.20 15.37
C ALA A 364 -16.76 16.89 14.22
N LEU A 365 -15.67 17.62 14.52
CA LEU A 365 -14.84 18.28 13.51
C LEU A 365 -14.12 17.30 12.56
N HIS A 366 -13.78 16.10 13.02
CA HIS A 366 -13.25 15.06 12.13
C HIS A 366 -14.32 14.56 11.16
N LEU A 367 -15.58 14.38 11.59
CA LEU A 367 -16.67 14.02 10.67
C LEU A 367 -16.92 15.11 9.63
N PHE A 368 -16.95 16.38 10.04
CA PHE A 368 -17.18 17.49 9.10
C PHE A 368 -16.06 17.59 8.06
N ALA A 369 -14.81 17.40 8.49
CA ALA A 369 -13.66 17.28 7.61
C ALA A 369 -13.84 16.10 6.63
N LEU A 370 -14.14 14.89 7.12
CA LEU A 370 -14.30 13.69 6.30
C LEU A 370 -15.54 13.69 5.37
N ARG A 371 -16.53 14.54 5.65
CA ARG A 371 -17.70 14.77 4.77
C ARG A 371 -17.55 15.96 3.83
N ASN A 372 -16.43 16.69 3.90
CA ASN A 372 -16.14 17.91 3.12
C ASN A 372 -17.22 18.99 3.31
N TRP A 373 -17.49 19.35 4.57
CA TRP A 373 -18.52 20.31 4.97
C TRP A 373 -17.89 21.65 5.42
N PRO A 374 -17.53 22.56 4.49
CA PRO A 374 -16.77 23.76 4.82
C PRO A 374 -17.46 24.68 5.83
N LYS A 375 -18.80 24.79 5.82
CA LYS A 375 -19.53 25.67 6.73
C LYS A 375 -19.52 25.12 8.15
N SER A 376 -19.75 23.81 8.30
CA SER A 376 -19.68 23.11 9.59
C SER A 376 -18.26 23.10 10.15
N ILE A 377 -17.25 22.91 9.30
CA ILE A 377 -15.83 23.03 9.66
C ILE A 377 -15.54 24.45 10.17
N ALA A 378 -15.96 25.49 9.44
CA ALA A 378 -15.72 26.89 9.81
C ALA A 378 -16.38 27.25 11.14
N TYR A 379 -17.64 26.83 11.34
CA TYR A 379 -18.35 27.03 12.60
C TYR A 379 -17.66 26.31 13.76
N ALA A 380 -17.46 24.99 13.64
CA ALA A 380 -16.88 24.18 14.72
C ALA A 380 -15.42 24.55 15.05
N SER A 381 -14.63 24.98 14.06
CA SER A 381 -13.24 25.43 14.30
C SER A 381 -13.18 26.78 15.03
N ARG A 382 -14.23 27.60 14.93
CA ARG A 382 -14.35 28.88 15.64
C ARG A 382 -14.87 28.70 17.06
N GLU A 383 -15.98 27.97 17.23
CA GLU A 383 -16.60 27.80 18.56
C GLU A 383 -15.82 26.80 19.45
N TRP A 384 -15.24 25.74 18.85
CA TRP A 384 -14.55 24.67 19.58
C TRP A 384 -13.13 24.47 19.04
N TYR A 385 -12.34 25.54 19.07
CA TYR A 385 -10.96 25.58 18.53
C TYR A 385 -10.07 24.41 18.97
N GLU A 386 -10.24 23.90 20.20
CA GLU A 386 -9.52 22.73 20.72
C GLU A 386 -9.63 21.48 19.82
N LEU A 387 -10.74 21.31 19.10
CA LEU A 387 -10.98 20.18 18.21
C LEU A 387 -10.05 20.14 17.01
N THR A 388 -9.47 21.28 16.63
CA THR A 388 -8.45 21.35 15.56
C THR A 388 -7.17 20.57 15.93
N ARG A 389 -6.94 20.35 17.23
CA ARG A 389 -5.74 19.68 17.79
C ARG A 389 -6.05 18.28 18.32
N SER A 390 -7.32 17.96 18.57
CA SER A 390 -7.78 16.60 18.91
C SER A 390 -7.34 15.59 17.86
N ARG A 391 -7.07 14.35 18.26
CA ARG A 391 -6.60 13.29 17.35
C ARG A 391 -7.47 12.04 17.45
N ASN A 392 -7.91 11.53 16.31
CA ASN A 392 -8.67 10.30 16.22
C ASN A 392 -7.83 9.04 16.50
N ARG A 393 -8.43 7.85 16.36
CA ARG A 393 -7.81 6.55 16.61
C ARG A 393 -6.61 6.27 15.69
N ALA A 394 -6.69 6.70 14.43
CA ALA A 394 -5.57 6.63 13.49
C ALA A 394 -4.44 7.63 13.81
N GLY A 395 -4.64 8.49 14.81
CA GLY A 395 -3.67 9.47 15.26
C GLY A 395 -3.73 10.80 14.52
N HIS A 396 -4.65 10.98 13.57
CA HIS A 396 -4.78 12.19 12.75
C HIS A 396 -5.55 13.29 13.47
N THR A 397 -5.18 14.57 13.25
CA THR A 397 -6.09 15.72 13.47
C THR A 397 -7.17 15.78 12.38
N PRO A 398 -8.21 16.64 12.48
CA PRO A 398 -9.19 16.81 11.40
C PRO A 398 -8.56 17.20 10.06
N LEU A 399 -7.55 18.09 10.08
CA LEU A 399 -6.78 18.49 8.90
C LEU A 399 -5.99 17.30 8.32
N GLU A 400 -5.26 16.55 9.15
CA GLU A 400 -4.50 15.39 8.71
C GLU A 400 -5.42 14.27 8.18
N ALA A 401 -6.62 14.13 8.76
CA ALA A 401 -7.63 13.14 8.35
C ALA A 401 -8.22 13.48 6.97
N LEU A 402 -8.60 14.73 6.74
CA LEU A 402 -9.03 15.22 5.42
C LEU A 402 -7.90 15.09 4.39
N GLN A 403 -6.67 15.51 4.71
CA GLN A 403 -5.52 15.37 3.83
C GLN A 403 -5.25 13.91 3.44
N ASN A 404 -5.38 12.96 4.38
CA ASN A 404 -5.25 11.53 4.10
C ASN A 404 -6.40 10.99 3.22
N GLN A 405 -7.64 11.42 3.46
CA GLN A 405 -8.79 11.05 2.63
C GLN A 405 -8.63 11.57 1.19
N MET A 406 -8.26 12.84 1.04
CA MET A 406 -7.97 13.48 -0.24
C MET A 406 -6.79 12.78 -0.94
N GLU A 407 -5.70 12.48 -0.24
CA GLU A 407 -4.58 11.73 -0.82
C GLU A 407 -5.01 10.33 -1.29
N LYS A 408 -5.87 9.63 -0.54
CA LYS A 408 -6.47 8.37 -0.98
C LYS A 408 -7.33 8.53 -2.23
N SER A 409 -8.24 9.50 -2.29
CA SER A 409 -9.07 9.73 -3.50
C SER A 409 -8.25 10.23 -4.70
N ARG A 410 -7.11 10.89 -4.46
CA ARG A 410 -6.16 11.30 -5.49
C ARG A 410 -5.40 10.13 -6.10
N THR A 411 -5.12 9.11 -5.30
CA THR A 411 -4.15 8.06 -5.65
C THR A 411 -4.76 6.69 -5.92
N THR A 412 -5.92 6.40 -5.31
CA THR A 412 -6.56 5.08 -5.25
C THR A 412 -8.08 5.14 -5.42
N ARG A 413 -8.68 4.08 -5.99
CA ARG A 413 -10.13 3.88 -6.09
C ARG A 413 -10.47 2.46 -5.65
N THR A 414 -11.39 2.29 -4.70
CA THR A 414 -11.80 0.96 -4.22
C THR A 414 -13.11 0.53 -4.87
N GLU A 415 -13.14 -0.67 -5.43
CA GLU A 415 -14.30 -1.30 -6.05
C GLU A 415 -14.51 -2.69 -5.46
N GLY A 416 -15.54 -2.84 -4.62
CA GLY A 416 -15.76 -4.05 -3.85
C GLY A 416 -14.56 -4.36 -2.95
N THR A 417 -13.85 -5.46 -3.24
CA THR A 417 -12.65 -5.91 -2.52
C THR A 417 -11.33 -5.49 -3.18
N LYS A 418 -11.37 -4.83 -4.35
CA LYS A 418 -10.18 -4.41 -5.11
C LYS A 418 -9.88 -2.93 -4.87
N THR A 419 -8.59 -2.59 -4.84
CA THR A 419 -8.12 -1.19 -4.80
C THR A 419 -7.25 -0.95 -6.03
N HIS A 420 -7.62 0.04 -6.83
CA HIS A 420 -7.01 0.38 -8.10
C HIS A 420 -6.14 1.63 -7.97
N ALA A 421 -4.95 1.61 -8.57
CA ALA A 421 -4.10 2.80 -8.66
C ALA A 421 -4.60 3.78 -9.75
N VAL A 422 -5.18 4.92 -9.36
CA VAL A 422 -5.81 5.90 -10.27
C VAL A 422 -5.12 7.27 -10.30
N SER A 423 -3.87 7.33 -9.79
CA SER A 423 -3.10 8.58 -9.65
C SER A 423 -2.95 9.39 -10.95
N ASP A 424 -2.95 8.70 -12.09
CA ASP A 424 -2.70 9.31 -13.40
C ASP A 424 -4.03 9.81 -14.05
N ASP A 425 -5.18 9.42 -13.50
CA ASP A 425 -6.52 9.91 -13.87
C ASP A 425 -7.01 11.09 -13.04
N PHE A 426 -6.26 11.49 -12.01
CA PHE A 426 -6.61 12.63 -11.16
C PHE A 426 -6.74 13.94 -11.96
N ARG A 427 -7.87 14.64 -11.79
CA ARG A 427 -8.16 15.93 -12.46
C ARG A 427 -8.18 17.13 -11.49
N GLY A 428 -7.92 16.87 -10.21
CA GLY A 428 -8.05 17.83 -9.12
C GLY A 428 -9.17 17.44 -8.14
N PHE A 429 -9.14 18.02 -6.95
CA PHE A 429 -10.18 17.89 -5.94
C PHE A 429 -11.43 18.71 -6.28
N THR A 430 -12.55 18.37 -5.65
CA THR A 430 -13.82 19.11 -5.81
C THR A 430 -13.78 20.46 -5.09
N PRO A 431 -14.65 21.43 -5.45
CA PRO A 431 -14.71 22.72 -4.75
C PRO A 431 -14.89 22.59 -3.23
N GLU A 432 -15.75 21.68 -2.79
CA GLU A 432 -16.07 21.44 -1.37
C GLU A 432 -14.87 20.88 -0.60
N GLN A 433 -14.09 19.99 -1.23
CA GLN A 433 -12.84 19.48 -0.68
C GLN A 433 -11.79 20.60 -0.55
N ILE A 434 -11.68 21.47 -1.57
CA ILE A 434 -10.75 22.60 -1.58
C ILE A 434 -11.13 23.62 -0.50
N GLU A 435 -12.41 23.95 -0.36
CA GLU A 435 -12.93 24.87 0.66
C GLU A 435 -12.74 24.30 2.07
N SER A 436 -13.10 23.02 2.30
CA SER A 436 -12.89 22.33 3.58
C SER A 436 -11.42 22.34 4.00
N LEU A 437 -10.51 22.09 3.05
CA LEU A 437 -9.07 22.12 3.29
C LEU A 437 -8.57 23.55 3.53
N ALA A 438 -9.09 24.54 2.82
CA ALA A 438 -8.72 25.94 2.97
C ALA A 438 -9.12 26.50 4.35
N VAL A 439 -10.34 26.19 4.82
CA VAL A 439 -10.82 26.57 6.15
C VAL A 439 -9.95 25.96 7.25
N LEU A 440 -9.61 24.66 7.16
CA LEU A 440 -8.74 24.00 8.16
C LEU A 440 -7.28 24.48 8.12
N GLN A 441 -6.82 25.05 7.01
CA GLN A 441 -5.48 25.64 6.89
C GLN A 441 -5.45 27.14 7.20
N GLY A 442 -6.61 27.81 7.32
CA GLY A 442 -6.69 29.26 7.51
C GLY A 442 -6.22 30.07 6.30
N VAL A 443 -6.41 29.56 5.08
CA VAL A 443 -5.96 30.21 3.82
C VAL A 443 -7.14 30.69 2.98
N THR A 444 -6.96 31.81 2.29
CA THR A 444 -7.95 32.36 1.36
C THR A 444 -7.88 31.67 0.00
N ILE A 445 -9.06 31.38 -0.57
CA ILE A 445 -9.24 30.80 -1.91
C ILE A 445 -10.22 31.64 -2.71
N CYS A 446 -10.27 31.41 -4.03
CA CYS A 446 -11.24 31.99 -4.93
C CYS A 446 -12.04 30.92 -5.65
N ASP A 447 -13.28 31.23 -6.03
CA ASP A 447 -14.07 30.39 -6.91
C ASP A 447 -13.48 30.44 -8.34
N LEU A 448 -12.83 29.34 -8.76
CA LEU A 448 -12.19 29.26 -10.08
C LEU A 448 -13.18 29.31 -11.26
N ASP A 449 -14.45 28.96 -11.05
CA ASP A 449 -15.45 28.99 -12.13
C ASP A 449 -15.99 30.41 -12.36
N LYS A 450 -15.84 31.30 -11.36
CA LYS A 450 -16.13 32.75 -11.48
C LYS A 450 -14.94 33.56 -12.00
N VAL A 451 -13.72 33.00 -12.04
CA VAL A 451 -12.54 33.68 -12.60
C VAL A 451 -12.46 33.44 -14.11
N SER A 452 -12.22 34.50 -14.89
CA SER A 452 -12.06 34.39 -16.34
C SER A 452 -10.96 33.39 -16.71
N LYS A 453 -11.24 32.54 -17.70
CA LYS A 453 -10.26 31.58 -18.27
C LYS A 453 -8.99 32.26 -18.77
N ASP A 454 -9.07 33.53 -19.19
CA ASP A 454 -7.87 34.30 -19.54
C ASP A 454 -7.00 34.58 -18.31
N ILE A 455 -7.58 35.02 -17.19
CA ILE A 455 -6.85 35.31 -15.95
C ILE A 455 -6.21 34.03 -15.40
N ILE A 456 -6.94 32.90 -15.41
CA ILE A 456 -6.40 31.58 -15.07
C ILE A 456 -5.27 31.18 -16.04
N SER A 457 -5.45 31.38 -17.35
CA SER A 457 -4.38 31.14 -18.33
C SER A 457 -3.14 32.00 -18.03
N ARG A 458 -3.31 33.28 -17.70
CA ARG A 458 -2.22 34.19 -17.36
C ARG A 458 -1.49 33.76 -16.08
N VAL A 459 -2.19 33.20 -15.10
CA VAL A 459 -1.57 32.56 -13.92
C VAL A 459 -0.70 31.35 -14.31
N PHE A 460 -0.97 30.68 -15.42
CA PHE A 460 -0.17 29.55 -15.93
C PHE A 460 0.90 29.93 -16.97
N THR A 461 0.79 31.10 -17.61
CA THR A 461 1.72 31.55 -18.67
C THR A 461 2.63 32.72 -18.28
N THR A 462 2.32 33.43 -17.19
CA THR A 462 3.11 34.56 -16.70
C THR A 462 4.21 34.07 -15.76
N PRO A 463 5.50 34.40 -16.01
CA PRO A 463 6.60 34.05 -15.11
C PRO A 463 6.38 34.52 -13.66
N LYS A 464 6.89 33.76 -12.69
CA LYS A 464 6.63 33.95 -11.24
C LYS A 464 6.99 35.35 -10.72
N ASN A 465 7.97 36.02 -11.32
CA ASN A 465 8.39 37.38 -10.98
C ASN A 465 7.40 38.47 -11.42
N GLU A 466 6.57 38.21 -12.43
CA GLU A 466 5.53 39.15 -12.91
C GLU A 466 4.13 38.82 -12.37
N PHE A 467 4.00 37.66 -11.73
CA PHE A 467 2.77 37.10 -11.16
C PHE A 467 1.99 38.06 -10.25
N GLN A 468 2.70 38.87 -9.45
CA GLN A 468 2.10 39.84 -8.52
C GLN A 468 1.33 40.98 -9.23
N ARG A 469 1.49 41.15 -10.54
CA ARG A 469 0.76 42.16 -11.34
C ARG A 469 -0.65 41.73 -11.73
N ILE A 470 -1.02 40.47 -11.50
CA ILE A 470 -2.35 39.94 -11.83
C ILE A 470 -3.26 40.08 -10.59
N PRO A 471 -4.42 40.76 -10.67
CA PRO A 471 -5.37 40.85 -9.56
C PRO A 471 -5.86 39.46 -9.13
N GLY A 472 -5.88 39.20 -7.82
CA GLY A 472 -6.31 37.91 -7.25
C GLY A 472 -5.36 36.73 -7.49
N ALA A 473 -4.14 36.97 -7.99
CA ALA A 473 -3.23 35.89 -8.37
C ALA A 473 -2.81 34.99 -7.20
N SER A 474 -2.69 35.54 -5.99
CA SER A 474 -2.32 34.79 -4.79
C SER A 474 -3.41 33.77 -4.41
N GLU A 475 -4.67 34.19 -4.45
CA GLU A 475 -5.85 33.39 -4.18
C GLU A 475 -6.03 32.33 -5.26
N ILE A 476 -5.87 32.69 -6.55
CA ILE A 476 -5.92 31.72 -7.66
C ILE A 476 -4.79 30.69 -7.51
N GLN A 477 -3.55 31.11 -7.20
CA GLN A 477 -2.43 30.19 -7.01
C GLN A 477 -2.66 29.26 -5.82
N THR A 478 -3.18 29.78 -4.70
CA THR A 478 -3.50 28.99 -3.50
C THR A 478 -4.59 27.97 -3.82
N THR A 479 -5.65 28.39 -4.50
CA THR A 479 -6.75 27.49 -4.92
C THR A 479 -6.25 26.39 -5.86
N LEU A 480 -5.42 26.72 -6.85
CA LEU A 480 -4.81 25.75 -7.76
C LEU A 480 -3.84 24.79 -7.06
N ARG A 481 -3.06 25.28 -6.09
CA ARG A 481 -2.20 24.43 -5.25
C ARG A 481 -3.03 23.43 -4.45
N LEU A 482 -4.10 23.88 -3.80
CA LEU A 482 -5.01 22.99 -3.06
C LEU A 482 -5.67 22.00 -4.00
N LYS A 483 -6.24 22.46 -5.13
CA LYS A 483 -6.89 21.61 -6.17
C LYS A 483 -6.02 20.44 -6.60
N TYR A 484 -4.71 20.62 -6.75
CA TYR A 484 -3.79 19.58 -7.19
C TYR A 484 -2.94 18.93 -6.08
N GLY A 485 -3.14 19.31 -4.81
CA GLY A 485 -2.40 18.74 -3.67
C GLY A 485 -0.96 19.23 -3.49
N CYS A 486 -0.59 20.39 -4.04
CA CYS A 486 0.76 20.96 -3.90
C CYS A 486 0.98 21.65 -2.55
N THR A 487 1.81 21.01 -1.72
CA THR A 487 2.27 21.56 -0.43
C THR A 487 3.48 22.49 -0.56
N CYS A 488 4.38 22.28 -1.53
CA CYS A 488 5.68 22.97 -1.56
C CYS A 488 5.65 24.42 -2.08
N GLY A 489 4.56 24.88 -2.70
CA GLY A 489 4.46 26.22 -3.30
C GLY A 489 5.32 26.48 -4.53
N GLN A 490 6.27 25.59 -4.84
CA GLN A 490 7.19 25.74 -5.98
C GLN A 490 6.66 25.07 -7.27
N CYS A 491 5.69 24.15 -7.18
CA CYS A 491 5.12 23.48 -8.36
C CYS A 491 4.53 24.48 -9.36
N LEU A 492 4.97 24.38 -10.60
CA LEU A 492 4.37 25.11 -11.71
C LEU A 492 2.95 24.59 -11.95
N GLY A 493 2.00 25.52 -12.06
CA GLY A 493 0.56 25.21 -12.16
C GLY A 493 -0.07 24.52 -10.94
N GLY A 494 0.65 24.40 -9.82
CA GLY A 494 0.19 23.63 -8.67
C GLY A 494 0.35 22.10 -8.79
N PHE A 495 0.88 21.58 -9.90
CA PHE A 495 1.11 20.12 -10.07
C PHE A 495 2.51 19.75 -10.56
N LEU A 496 3.18 20.60 -11.35
CA LEU A 496 4.47 20.28 -11.95
C LEU A 496 5.64 20.69 -11.03
N SER A 497 6.00 19.79 -10.12
CA SER A 497 7.06 20.01 -9.12
C SER A 497 8.44 20.28 -9.72
N PRO A 498 9.35 20.99 -9.02
CA PRO A 498 10.72 21.23 -9.51
C PRO A 498 11.47 19.95 -9.90
N ARG A 499 11.24 18.84 -9.18
CA ARG A 499 11.80 17.52 -9.52
C ARG A 499 11.23 16.95 -10.82
N MET A 500 9.93 17.11 -11.06
CA MET A 500 9.30 16.73 -12.33
C MET A 500 9.78 17.60 -13.48
N GLN A 501 9.94 18.91 -13.27
CA GLN A 501 10.52 19.80 -14.28
C GLN A 501 11.95 19.40 -14.64
N TYR A 502 12.82 19.13 -13.65
CA TYR A 502 14.17 18.63 -13.90
C TYR A 502 14.16 17.29 -14.66
N ALA A 503 13.31 16.35 -14.26
CA ALA A 503 13.17 15.08 -14.97
C ALA A 503 12.73 15.29 -16.42
N LEU A 504 11.69 16.10 -16.68
CA LEU A 504 11.20 16.41 -18.03
C LEU A 504 12.24 17.14 -18.89
N ARG A 505 13.00 18.10 -18.33
CA ARG A 505 14.15 18.73 -19.01
C ARG A 505 15.16 17.68 -19.47
N ARG A 506 15.53 16.78 -18.57
CA ARG A 506 16.50 15.71 -18.82
C ARG A 506 16.00 14.70 -19.87
N GLU A 507 14.78 14.20 -19.72
CA GLU A 507 14.18 13.25 -20.67
C GLU A 507 13.95 13.92 -22.05
N GLY A 508 13.49 15.17 -22.08
CA GLY A 508 13.33 15.93 -23.33
C GLY A 508 14.64 16.13 -24.09
N TYR A 509 15.74 16.42 -23.38
CA TYR A 509 17.08 16.47 -23.96
C TYR A 509 17.52 15.11 -24.53
N TRP A 510 17.36 14.02 -23.76
CA TRP A 510 17.76 12.69 -24.21
C TRP A 510 16.92 12.19 -25.38
N GLN A 511 15.60 12.36 -25.36
CA GLN A 511 14.71 12.00 -26.47
C GLN A 511 15.04 12.80 -27.72
N MET A 512 15.20 14.13 -27.62
CA MET A 512 15.60 14.95 -28.77
C MET A 512 16.93 14.46 -29.36
N ARG A 513 17.92 14.13 -28.53
CA ARG A 513 19.22 13.63 -29.00
C ARG A 513 19.12 12.25 -29.65
N ALA A 514 18.36 11.33 -29.05
CA ALA A 514 18.13 9.99 -29.58
C ALA A 514 17.43 10.06 -30.94
N LEU A 515 16.29 10.74 -31.02
CA LEU A 515 15.42 10.83 -32.20
C LEU A 515 16.06 11.62 -33.38
N LYS A 516 17.15 12.37 -33.18
CA LYS A 516 17.92 12.96 -34.29
C LYS A 516 18.70 11.93 -35.09
N THR A 517 18.97 10.76 -34.52
CA THR A 517 19.75 9.69 -35.15
C THR A 517 19.00 9.16 -36.37
N LYS A 518 19.66 9.03 -37.53
CA LYS A 518 19.07 8.51 -38.80
C LYS A 518 17.84 9.27 -39.35
N ILE A 519 17.53 10.48 -38.88
CA ILE A 519 16.32 11.25 -39.25
C ILE A 519 16.13 11.49 -40.77
N ASN A 520 17.19 11.38 -41.57
CA ASN A 520 17.12 11.49 -43.03
C ASN A 520 16.39 10.32 -43.70
N HIS A 521 16.42 9.10 -43.13
CA HIS A 521 15.83 7.90 -43.73
C HIS A 521 14.59 7.43 -42.97
N GLY A 522 13.40 7.75 -43.49
CA GLY A 522 12.12 7.53 -42.81
C GLY A 522 11.84 6.10 -42.35
N PRO A 523 11.89 5.08 -43.22
CA PRO A 523 11.61 3.70 -42.83
C PRO A 523 12.58 3.20 -41.74
N THR A 524 13.87 3.49 -41.90
CA THR A 524 14.92 3.14 -40.92
C THR A 524 14.75 3.88 -39.60
N TRP A 525 14.28 5.14 -39.64
CA TRP A 525 14.02 5.95 -38.45
C TRP A 525 12.82 5.43 -37.66
N LEU A 526 11.73 5.07 -38.34
CA LEU A 526 10.54 4.48 -37.70
C LEU A 526 10.85 3.15 -37.01
N GLU A 527 11.58 2.25 -37.64
CA GLU A 527 11.95 0.97 -37.01
C GLU A 527 12.94 1.18 -35.86
N HIS A 528 13.86 2.15 -35.97
CA HIS A 528 14.83 2.44 -34.91
C HIS A 528 14.22 3.07 -33.66
N HIS A 529 13.10 3.79 -33.79
CA HIS A 529 12.40 4.51 -32.71
C HIS A 529 10.98 3.97 -32.44
N LYS A 530 10.74 2.70 -32.75
CA LYS A 530 9.44 2.03 -32.67
C LYS A 530 8.79 2.12 -31.28
N SER A 531 9.60 2.06 -30.22
CA SER A 531 9.18 2.22 -28.83
C SER A 531 8.71 3.64 -28.50
N GLU A 532 9.47 4.64 -28.92
CA GLU A 532 9.19 6.05 -28.68
C GLU A 532 7.95 6.53 -29.47
N LEU A 533 7.65 5.86 -30.58
CA LEU A 533 6.53 6.14 -31.47
C LEU A 533 5.29 5.27 -31.21
N GLU A 534 5.28 4.43 -30.17
CA GLU A 534 4.17 3.53 -29.83
C GLU A 534 2.83 4.28 -29.70
N ARG A 535 2.87 5.46 -29.07
CA ARG A 535 1.70 6.34 -28.86
C ARG A 535 1.35 7.22 -30.06
N VAL A 536 2.16 7.20 -31.12
CA VAL A 536 1.89 7.97 -32.35
C VAL A 536 0.95 7.16 -33.24
N SER A 537 -0.11 7.79 -33.73
CA SER A 537 -1.12 7.10 -34.55
C SER A 537 -0.49 6.45 -35.80
N PRO A 538 -1.00 5.30 -36.28
CA PRO A 538 -0.47 4.63 -37.48
C PRO A 538 -0.40 5.58 -38.69
N ARG A 539 -1.48 6.33 -38.96
CA ARG A 539 -1.54 7.36 -40.01
C ARG A 539 -0.47 8.44 -39.86
N THR A 540 -0.16 8.86 -38.63
CA THR A 540 0.91 9.84 -38.39
C THR A 540 2.29 9.21 -38.66
N ARG A 541 2.48 7.92 -38.36
CA ARG A 541 3.73 7.20 -38.67
C ARG A 541 3.94 7.02 -40.18
N GLU A 542 2.91 6.70 -40.95
CA GLU A 542 2.96 6.65 -42.43
C GLU A 542 3.39 8.00 -43.03
N ILE A 543 2.88 9.11 -42.48
CA ILE A 543 3.30 10.46 -42.88
C ILE A 543 4.75 10.73 -42.45
N MET A 544 5.15 10.33 -41.24
CA MET A 544 6.54 10.42 -40.78
C MET A 544 7.52 9.60 -41.61
N GLU A 545 7.10 8.51 -42.24
CA GLU A 545 7.95 7.72 -43.14
C GLU A 545 8.37 8.56 -44.36
N ASN A 546 7.39 9.18 -45.00
CA ASN A 546 7.58 9.88 -46.26
C ASN A 546 8.15 11.29 -46.09
N TYR A 547 7.79 12.00 -45.01
CA TYR A 547 8.07 13.43 -44.85
C TYR A 547 9.09 13.74 -43.75
N LYS A 548 10.32 14.08 -44.16
CA LYS A 548 11.42 14.45 -43.24
C LYS A 548 11.04 15.59 -42.28
N PHE A 549 10.38 16.64 -42.78
CA PHE A 549 10.02 17.80 -41.97
C PHE A 549 9.03 17.46 -40.83
N ILE A 550 8.20 16.43 -40.99
CA ILE A 550 7.30 15.93 -39.93
C ILE A 550 8.11 15.23 -38.83
N ARG A 551 9.15 14.46 -39.20
CA ARG A 551 10.10 13.87 -38.24
C ARG A 551 10.86 14.97 -37.49
N GLU A 552 11.37 15.98 -38.20
CA GLU A 552 12.06 17.13 -37.58
C GLU A 552 11.14 17.93 -36.65
N GLY A 553 9.88 18.16 -37.03
CA GLY A 553 8.87 18.78 -36.16
C GLY A 553 8.60 17.96 -34.89
N PHE A 554 8.50 16.64 -35.00
CA PHE A 554 8.32 15.75 -33.85
C PHE A 554 9.54 15.73 -32.92
N VAL A 555 10.76 15.71 -33.47
CA VAL A 555 12.01 15.85 -32.69
C VAL A 555 12.08 17.20 -31.97
N ASN A 556 11.64 18.27 -32.63
CA ASN A 556 11.60 19.60 -32.03
C ASN A 556 10.50 19.74 -30.96
N LEU A 557 9.46 18.89 -30.94
CA LEU A 557 8.46 18.90 -29.88
C LEU A 557 9.10 18.75 -28.49
N SER A 558 10.05 17.83 -28.32
CA SER A 558 10.81 17.68 -27.07
C SER A 558 11.52 18.98 -26.68
N LYS A 559 12.11 19.70 -27.65
CA LYS A 559 12.72 21.02 -27.41
C LYS A 559 11.68 22.05 -26.95
N HIS A 560 10.55 22.18 -27.65
CA HIS A 560 9.49 23.12 -27.31
C HIS A 560 8.89 22.83 -25.91
N LEU A 561 8.69 21.56 -25.56
CA LEU A 561 8.28 21.13 -24.23
C LEU A 561 9.28 21.58 -23.15
N THR A 562 10.59 21.41 -23.39
CA THR A 562 11.61 21.89 -22.45
C THR A 562 11.66 23.41 -22.36
N THR A 563 11.51 24.14 -23.48
CA THR A 563 11.49 25.61 -23.48
C THR A 563 10.28 26.18 -22.72
N CYS A 564 9.09 25.55 -22.78
CA CYS A 564 7.98 25.90 -21.89
C CYS A 564 8.43 25.85 -20.42
N ILE A 565 9.04 24.72 -20.03
CA ILE A 565 9.45 24.46 -18.64
C ILE A 565 10.60 25.40 -18.20
N ASP A 566 11.50 25.79 -19.11
CA ASP A 566 12.56 26.77 -18.85
C ASP A 566 12.05 28.20 -18.71
N GLN A 567 10.91 28.53 -19.34
CA GLN A 567 10.20 29.80 -19.20
C GLN A 567 9.22 29.85 -18.00
N ASP A 568 9.23 28.84 -17.11
CA ASP A 568 8.21 28.66 -16.05
C ASP A 568 6.76 28.63 -16.60
N ARG A 569 6.56 28.02 -17.78
CA ARG A 569 5.25 27.85 -18.44
C ARG A 569 4.83 26.38 -18.53
N ILE A 570 3.53 26.09 -18.37
CA ILE A 570 3.02 24.72 -18.51
C ILE A 570 3.21 24.25 -19.97
N PRO A 571 3.73 23.03 -20.22
CA PRO A 571 3.82 22.47 -21.57
C PRO A 571 2.45 21.99 -22.11
N ASP A 572 1.53 22.94 -22.34
CA ASP A 572 0.22 22.70 -22.98
C ASP A 572 0.22 23.07 -24.47
N LYS A 573 -0.86 22.74 -25.18
CA LYS A 573 -1.01 23.02 -26.62
C LYS A 573 -0.82 24.49 -26.99
N LYS A 574 -1.31 25.43 -26.17
CA LYS A 574 -1.21 26.87 -26.44
C LYS A 574 0.23 27.33 -26.29
N ASN A 575 0.87 27.00 -25.16
CA ASN A 575 2.24 27.41 -24.87
C ASN A 575 3.25 26.80 -25.84
N ILE A 576 3.07 25.52 -26.23
CA ILE A 576 3.90 24.88 -27.26
C ILE A 576 3.76 25.62 -28.60
N LEU A 577 2.53 25.93 -29.05
CA LEU A 577 2.31 26.64 -30.31
C LEU A 577 2.88 28.08 -30.30
N GLU A 578 2.78 28.80 -29.19
CA GLU A 578 3.39 30.13 -29.06
C GLU A 578 4.92 30.10 -29.15
N ILE A 579 5.57 29.06 -28.63
CA ILE A 579 7.02 28.85 -28.78
C ILE A 579 7.37 28.40 -30.21
N CYS A 580 6.57 27.53 -30.83
CA CYS A 580 6.75 27.15 -32.24
C CYS A 580 6.66 28.36 -33.19
N ASN A 581 5.74 29.28 -32.92
CA ASN A 581 5.49 30.47 -33.74
C ASN A 581 6.46 31.64 -33.45
N GLY A 582 7.48 31.44 -32.61
CA GLY A 582 8.48 32.47 -32.29
C GLY A 582 7.95 33.68 -31.51
N SER A 583 6.76 33.58 -30.93
CA SER A 583 6.08 34.70 -30.25
C SER A 583 6.48 34.86 -28.76
N GLY A 584 7.23 33.90 -28.22
CA GLY A 584 7.73 33.93 -26.85
C GLY A 584 9.10 34.62 -26.75
N ILE A 585 9.19 35.64 -25.89
CA ILE A 585 10.40 36.42 -25.59
C ILE A 585 11.62 35.49 -25.43
N VAL A 586 12.67 35.76 -26.21
CA VAL A 586 13.95 35.04 -26.11
C VAL A 586 14.70 35.51 -24.87
N ALA A 587 14.38 34.89 -23.73
CA ALA A 587 15.26 34.91 -22.57
C ALA A 587 16.42 33.94 -22.84
N GLU A 588 17.64 34.47 -22.99
CA GLU A 588 18.85 33.66 -23.14
C GLU A 588 19.02 32.71 -21.93
N PRO A 589 19.40 31.43 -22.16
CA PRO A 589 19.61 30.50 -21.07
C PRO A 589 20.84 30.92 -20.26
N LYS A 590 20.63 31.45 -19.06
CA LYS A 590 21.71 31.67 -18.07
C LYS A 590 22.31 30.34 -17.64
N GLN A 591 23.32 29.88 -18.38
CA GLN A 591 24.21 28.80 -17.97
C GLN A 591 25.00 29.22 -16.72
N LYS A 592 24.41 29.03 -15.54
CA LYS A 592 25.21 28.81 -14.33
C LYS A 592 25.52 27.32 -14.24
N MET A 593 26.64 26.93 -14.87
CA MET A 593 27.41 25.80 -14.36
C MET A 593 27.81 26.13 -12.93
N VAL A 594 27.21 25.42 -11.97
CA VAL A 594 27.83 25.22 -10.66
C VAL A 594 28.35 23.79 -10.69
N MET A 595 29.66 23.66 -10.86
CA MET A 595 30.35 22.46 -10.40
C MET A 595 30.67 22.69 -8.93
N GLU A 596 29.94 22.00 -8.05
CA GLU A 596 30.34 21.50 -6.73
C GLU A 596 29.21 20.63 -6.16
#